data_AF-A0A267DA58-F1
#
_entry.id   AF-A0A267DA58-F1
#
_cell.length_a   1.000
_cell.length_b   1.000
_cell.length_c   1.000
_cell.angle_alpha   90.00
_cell.angle_beta   90.00
_cell.angle_gamma   90.00
#
_symmetry.space_group_name_H-M   'P 1'
#
loop_
_entity.id
_entity.type
_entity.pdbx_description
1 polymer ?
#
loop_
_entity_poly.entity_id
_entity_poly.type
_entity_poly.pdbx_seq_one_letter_code
_entity_poly.pdbx_strand_id
1 'polypeptide(L)'
;MEAATDCAPGWLKERTLTSLEDVYEKLRQGGSGGSAGPQEAYRQQCDRLKAALARVCLLQLSDARVRLCFYYPHDRQAAAFLKALRLNPNLLELNLKDNGFDSKAKLTRLSRLLEDHGTIGRLNLSQNRLTGGPSLLCTLR
;
A
#
# COMPACT_ATOMS: atom_id res chain seq x y z
N MET A 1 5.91 -18.44 14.62
CA MET A 1 6.97 -17.49 14.21
C MET A 1 6.96 -17.18 12.69
N GLU A 2 5.91 -17.51 11.92
CA GLU A 2 5.87 -17.26 10.45
C GLU A 2 5.33 -15.89 10.01
N ALA A 3 4.81 -15.06 10.92
CA ALA A 3 4.06 -13.87 10.53
C ALA A 3 4.90 -12.76 9.85
N ALA A 4 6.22 -12.74 10.06
CA ALA A 4 7.11 -11.66 9.62
C ALA A 4 7.73 -11.87 8.22
N THR A 5 7.82 -13.12 7.74
CA THR A 5 8.49 -13.45 6.47
C THR A 5 7.67 -13.06 5.23
N ASP A 6 6.35 -12.89 5.40
CA ASP A 6 5.40 -12.47 4.36
C ASP A 6 5.42 -10.97 4.08
N CYS A 7 5.77 -10.18 5.10
CA CYS A 7 5.76 -8.71 5.05
C CYS A 7 7.12 -8.10 4.65
N ALA A 8 8.19 -8.90 4.69
CA ALA A 8 9.51 -8.47 4.27
C ALA A 8 9.63 -8.38 2.74
N PRO A 9 10.19 -7.29 2.20
CA PRO A 9 10.61 -7.24 0.82
C PRO A 9 11.56 -8.39 0.45
N GLY A 10 11.48 -8.90 -0.79
CA GLY A 10 12.35 -10.00 -1.23
C GLY A 10 13.84 -9.66 -1.10
N TRP A 11 14.18 -8.39 -1.35
CA TRP A 11 15.52 -7.84 -1.16
C TRP A 11 15.92 -7.69 0.31
N LEU A 12 14.97 -7.61 1.25
CA LEU A 12 15.25 -7.58 2.69
C LEU A 12 15.73 -8.96 3.20
N LYS A 13 15.50 -10.03 2.42
CA LYS A 13 16.04 -11.37 2.70
C LYS A 13 17.48 -11.53 2.17
N GLU A 14 18.01 -10.56 1.44
CA GLU A 14 19.41 -10.56 1.00
C GLU A 14 20.31 -10.22 2.19
N ARG A 15 21.27 -11.11 2.51
CA ARG A 15 22.25 -10.98 3.60
C ARG A 15 23.22 -9.79 3.46
N THR A 16 23.03 -8.93 2.47
CA THR A 16 23.91 -7.80 2.13
C THR A 16 23.51 -6.50 2.81
N LEU A 17 22.33 -6.42 3.44
CA LEU A 17 21.90 -5.24 4.19
C LEU A 17 22.39 -5.37 5.63
N THR A 18 23.48 -4.67 5.92
CA THR A 18 24.17 -4.78 7.22
C THR A 18 23.73 -3.71 8.21
N SER A 19 23.08 -2.64 7.72
CA SER A 19 22.62 -1.52 8.54
C SER A 19 21.21 -1.06 8.17
N LEU A 20 20.52 -0.44 9.13
CA LEU A 20 19.27 0.29 8.89
C LEU A 20 19.45 1.35 7.79
N GLU A 21 20.63 1.95 7.69
CA GLU A 21 20.96 2.95 6.66
C GLU A 21 20.96 2.34 5.25
N ASP A 22 21.41 1.09 5.08
CA ASP A 22 21.36 0.38 3.80
C ASP A 22 19.91 0.12 3.37
N VAL A 23 19.05 -0.21 4.34
CA VAL A 23 17.60 -0.38 4.13
C VAL A 23 16.98 0.94 3.69
N TYR A 24 17.32 2.04 4.36
CA TYR A 24 16.82 3.39 4.03
C TYR A 24 17.34 3.90 2.68
N GLU A 25 18.56 3.56 2.28
CA GLU A 25 19.14 3.96 1.01
C GLU A 25 18.60 3.16 -0.18
N LYS A 26 18.41 1.84 -0.04
CA LYS A 26 17.68 1.06 -1.06
C LYS A 26 16.25 1.56 -1.24
N LEU A 27 15.59 1.91 -0.13
CA LEU A 27 14.30 2.58 -0.14
C LEU A 27 14.36 3.94 -0.88
N ARG A 28 15.43 4.72 -0.75
CA ARG A 28 15.60 6.03 -1.42
C ARG A 28 15.83 5.91 -2.93
N GLN A 29 16.51 4.86 -3.38
CA GLN A 29 16.92 4.68 -4.79
C GLN A 29 15.79 4.26 -5.74
N GLY A 30 14.62 3.82 -5.23
CA GLY A 30 13.45 3.45 -6.04
C GLY A 30 12.65 4.62 -6.63
N GLY A 31 12.97 5.87 -6.30
CA GLY A 31 12.22 7.05 -6.73
C GLY A 31 12.86 7.77 -7.92
N SER A 32 12.59 7.34 -9.15
CA SER A 32 12.96 8.10 -10.35
C SER A 32 11.81 9.03 -10.79
N GLY A 33 12.10 10.34 -10.69
CA GLY A 33 11.77 11.41 -11.63
C GLY A 33 10.38 11.52 -12.30
N GLY A 34 9.65 12.58 -11.92
CA GLY A 34 9.12 13.57 -12.86
C GLY A 34 7.84 13.27 -13.66
N SER A 35 6.80 14.05 -13.37
CA SER A 35 5.49 14.21 -14.04
C SER A 35 4.38 13.20 -13.68
N ALA A 36 3.27 13.73 -13.13
CA ALA A 36 1.94 13.12 -13.02
C ALA A 36 1.85 11.65 -12.52
N GLY A 37 2.86 11.19 -11.78
CA GLY A 37 2.95 9.83 -11.30
C GLY A 37 2.16 9.58 -10.00
N PRO A 38 2.01 8.30 -9.60
CA PRO A 38 1.41 7.90 -8.33
C PRO A 38 1.89 8.72 -7.12
N GLN A 39 3.18 9.04 -7.05
CA GLN A 39 3.81 9.77 -5.95
C GLN A 39 3.32 11.22 -5.86
N GLU A 40 3.16 11.91 -6.99
CA GLU A 40 2.67 13.28 -7.02
C GLU A 40 1.18 13.32 -6.66
N ALA A 41 0.40 12.38 -7.19
CA ALA A 41 -1.01 12.22 -6.83
C ALA A 41 -1.19 11.93 -5.33
N TYR A 42 -0.30 11.14 -4.72
CA TYR A 42 -0.31 10.90 -3.28
C TYR A 42 -0.04 12.18 -2.49
N ARG A 43 0.96 12.97 -2.90
CA ARG A 43 1.29 14.26 -2.27
C ARG A 43 0.11 15.22 -2.29
N GLN A 44 -0.42 15.48 -3.48
CA GLN A 44 -1.57 16.38 -3.66
C GLN A 44 -2.80 15.91 -2.87
N GLN A 45 -3.04 14.59 -2.83
CA GLN A 45 -4.19 14.04 -2.13
C GLN A 45 -4.01 14.07 -0.60
N CYS A 46 -2.79 13.88 -0.09
CA CYS A 46 -2.46 14.09 1.32
C CYS A 46 -2.69 15.54 1.73
N ASP A 47 -2.21 16.50 0.93
CA ASP A 47 -2.43 17.94 1.19
C ASP A 47 -3.92 18.28 1.22
N ARG A 48 -4.67 17.83 0.20
CA ARG A 48 -6.12 18.05 0.08
C ARG A 48 -6.91 17.47 1.25
N LEU A 49 -6.52 16.29 1.73
CA LEU A 49 -7.19 15.61 2.85
C LEU A 49 -6.64 16.00 4.22
N LYS A 50 -5.61 16.86 4.29
CA LYS A 50 -4.86 17.15 5.52
C LYS A 50 -4.39 15.86 6.21
N ALA A 51 -3.83 14.95 5.42
CA ALA A 51 -3.28 13.67 5.88
C ALA A 51 -1.75 13.74 5.92
N ALA A 52 -1.12 13.17 6.94
CA ALA A 52 0.33 13.15 7.02
C ALA A 52 0.93 12.29 5.89
N LEU A 53 1.99 12.79 5.25
CA LEU A 53 2.75 12.05 4.25
C LEU A 53 3.53 10.93 4.91
N ALA A 54 3.49 9.76 4.29
CA ALA A 54 4.25 8.60 4.72
C ALA A 54 5.31 8.28 3.69
N ARG A 55 6.58 8.34 4.10
CA ARG A 55 7.70 8.01 3.22
C ARG A 55 7.61 6.57 2.71
N VAL A 56 7.23 5.63 3.58
CA VAL A 56 7.06 4.22 3.18
C VAL A 56 6.04 4.04 2.05
N CYS A 57 4.96 4.83 2.04
CA CYS A 57 3.99 4.83 0.96
C CYS A 57 4.58 5.40 -0.32
N LEU A 58 5.25 6.56 -0.24
CA LEU A 58 5.86 7.23 -1.40
C LEU A 58 6.79 6.31 -2.21
N LEU A 59 7.51 5.43 -1.52
CA LEU A 59 8.52 4.57 -2.13
C LEU A 59 7.92 3.36 -2.86
N GLN A 60 6.75 2.90 -2.42
CA GLN A 60 6.14 1.68 -2.97
C GLN A 60 5.05 1.97 -4.01
N LEU A 61 4.68 3.23 -4.23
CA LEU A 61 3.58 3.59 -5.12
C LEU A 61 3.80 3.24 -6.60
N SER A 62 5.04 2.97 -7.02
CA SER A 62 5.37 2.52 -8.37
C SER A 62 5.82 1.05 -8.42
N ASP A 63 5.85 0.36 -7.28
CA ASP A 63 6.31 -1.02 -7.21
C ASP A 63 5.24 -1.97 -7.74
N ALA A 64 5.65 -3.01 -8.46
CA ALA A 64 4.75 -4.09 -8.85
C ALA A 64 4.27 -4.92 -7.63
N ARG A 65 4.97 -4.82 -6.51
CA ARG A 65 4.70 -5.58 -5.27
C ARG A 65 4.70 -4.65 -4.06
N VAL A 66 3.51 -4.19 -3.69
CA VAL A 66 3.30 -3.31 -2.53
C VAL A 66 3.13 -4.15 -1.27
N ARG A 67 3.95 -3.86 -0.26
CA ARG A 67 3.92 -4.48 1.08
C ARG A 67 3.96 -3.39 2.14
N LEU A 68 2.79 -3.09 2.68
CA LEU A 68 2.63 -2.23 3.83
C LEU A 68 1.90 -3.04 4.89
N CYS A 69 2.61 -3.82 5.70
CA CYS A 69 1.99 -4.49 6.84
C CYS A 69 2.14 -3.66 8.09
N PHE A 70 1.22 -3.76 9.04
CA PHE A 70 1.32 -3.11 10.36
C PHE A 70 1.50 -1.58 10.29
N TYR A 71 1.04 -0.96 9.19
CA TYR A 71 1.19 0.48 8.97
C TYR A 71 0.04 1.28 9.59
N TYR A 72 -1.15 0.68 9.71
CA TYR A 72 -2.33 1.29 10.34
C TYR A 72 -2.65 2.72 9.86
N PRO A 73 -2.84 2.93 8.54
CA PRO A 73 -3.16 4.26 8.03
C PRO A 73 -4.48 4.78 8.61
N HIS A 74 -4.49 6.06 9.00
CA HIS A 74 -5.76 6.75 9.23
C HIS A 74 -6.59 6.78 7.93
N ASP A 75 -7.91 6.89 8.05
CA ASP A 75 -8.84 6.85 6.89
C ASP A 75 -8.44 7.82 5.76
N ARG A 76 -7.92 8.99 6.11
CA ARG A 76 -7.46 9.99 5.14
C ARG A 76 -6.15 9.59 4.46
N GLN A 77 -5.22 8.98 5.20
CA GLN A 77 -3.97 8.45 4.64
C GLN A 77 -4.24 7.24 3.75
N ALA A 78 -5.11 6.32 4.19
CA ALA A 78 -5.56 5.19 3.38
C ALA A 78 -6.24 5.69 2.10
N ALA A 79 -7.09 6.72 2.21
CA ALA A 79 -7.74 7.33 1.07
C ALA A 79 -6.77 7.98 0.08
N ALA A 80 -5.72 8.64 0.58
CA ALA A 80 -4.68 9.21 -0.26
C ALA A 80 -3.86 8.12 -0.96
N PHE A 81 -3.42 7.13 -0.19
CA PHE A 81 -2.56 6.06 -0.66
C PHE A 81 -3.27 5.20 -1.72
N LEU A 82 -4.48 4.71 -1.44
CA LEU A 82 -5.22 3.87 -2.38
C LEU A 82 -5.57 4.63 -3.66
N LYS A 83 -5.87 5.93 -3.57
CA LYS A 83 -6.13 6.75 -4.77
C LYS A 83 -4.89 6.89 -5.64
N ALA A 84 -3.73 7.11 -5.04
CA ALA A 84 -2.47 7.19 -5.76
C ALA A 84 -2.08 5.85 -6.37
N LEU A 85 -2.28 4.75 -5.63
CA LEU A 85 -1.92 3.41 -6.05
C LEU A 85 -2.73 2.96 -7.28
N ARG A 86 -3.94 3.49 -7.50
CA ARG A 86 -4.71 3.27 -8.74
C ARG A 86 -3.95 3.65 -10.00
N LEU A 87 -3.04 4.63 -9.90
CA LEU A 87 -2.24 5.11 -11.03
C LEU A 87 -1.01 4.24 -11.31
N ASN A 88 -0.75 3.21 -10.51
CA ASN A 88 0.37 2.30 -10.73
C ASN A 88 0.01 1.26 -11.80
N PRO A 89 0.51 1.36 -13.04
CA PRO A 89 0.11 0.44 -14.11
C PRO A 89 0.65 -0.99 -13.94
N ASN A 90 1.60 -1.20 -13.03
CA ASN A 90 2.36 -2.44 -12.91
C ASN A 90 2.00 -3.24 -11.64
N LEU A 91 0.94 -2.88 -10.91
CA LEU A 91 0.59 -3.52 -9.66
C LEU A 91 0.16 -4.99 -9.88
N LEU A 92 0.93 -5.92 -9.32
CA LEU A 92 0.71 -7.37 -9.42
C LEU A 92 0.42 -8.00 -8.05
N GLU A 93 1.04 -7.49 -6.99
CA GLU A 93 0.86 -8.00 -5.63
C GLU A 93 0.59 -6.85 -4.65
N LEU A 94 -0.46 -7.00 -3.83
CA LEU A 94 -0.82 -6.06 -2.77
C LEU A 94 -0.95 -6.79 -1.43
N ASN A 95 -0.06 -6.48 -0.51
CA ASN A 95 -0.10 -6.98 0.86
C ASN A 95 -0.36 -5.82 1.84
N LEU A 96 -1.56 -5.83 2.42
CA LEU A 96 -2.03 -4.89 3.42
C LEU A 96 -2.41 -5.60 4.72
N LYS A 97 -1.75 -6.72 5.04
CA LYS A 97 -1.96 -7.48 6.26
C LYS A 97 -1.88 -6.58 7.50
N ASP A 98 -2.84 -6.78 8.41
CA ASP A 98 -2.92 -6.13 9.71
C ASP A 98 -2.75 -4.60 9.67
N ASN A 99 -3.65 -3.91 8.98
CA ASN A 99 -3.61 -2.46 8.79
C ASN A 99 -4.85 -1.72 9.30
N GLY A 100 -5.76 -2.41 10.01
CA GLY A 100 -7.00 -1.79 10.46
C GLY A 100 -7.87 -1.31 9.29
N PHE A 101 -8.04 -2.13 8.24
CA PHE A 101 -9.11 -1.95 7.26
C PHE A 101 -10.46 -2.39 7.84
N ASP A 102 -10.98 -1.57 8.76
CA ASP A 102 -12.17 -1.85 9.56
C ASP A 102 -13.35 -0.91 9.29
N SER A 103 -13.09 0.22 8.63
CA SER A 103 -14.11 1.20 8.27
C SER A 103 -14.69 0.94 6.87
N LYS A 104 -16.00 1.18 6.72
CA LYS A 104 -16.68 1.17 5.41
C LYS A 104 -15.95 2.05 4.39
N ALA A 105 -15.46 3.22 4.81
CA ALA A 105 -14.76 4.15 3.93
C ALA A 105 -13.43 3.57 3.40
N LYS A 106 -12.65 2.90 4.24
CA LYS A 106 -11.42 2.21 3.81
C LYS A 106 -11.73 1.06 2.86
N LEU A 107 -12.73 0.23 3.19
CA LEU A 107 -13.12 -0.93 2.39
C LEU A 107 -13.67 -0.53 1.01
N THR A 108 -14.53 0.48 0.91
CA THR A 108 -15.04 0.98 -0.38
C THR A 108 -13.92 1.52 -1.28
N ARG A 109 -12.87 2.11 -0.71
CA ARG A 109 -11.73 2.60 -1.50
C ARG A 109 -10.83 1.47 -1.97
N LEU A 110 -10.64 0.46 -1.12
CA LEU A 110 -9.91 -0.75 -1.48
C LEU A 110 -10.63 -1.50 -2.59
N SER A 111 -11.95 -1.66 -2.47
CA SER A 111 -12.83 -2.19 -3.51
C SER A 111 -12.60 -1.51 -4.87
N ARG A 112 -12.71 -0.18 -4.92
CA ARG A 112 -12.46 0.58 -6.16
C ARG A 112 -11.06 0.35 -6.73
N LEU A 113 -10.04 0.32 -5.87
CA LEU A 113 -8.68 0.00 -6.32
C LEU A 113 -8.64 -1.37 -7.02
N LEU A 114 -9.29 -2.39 -6.45
CA LEU A 114 -9.33 -3.74 -7.03
C LEU A 114 -10.14 -3.78 -8.33
N GLU A 115 -11.27 -3.06 -8.40
CA GLU A 115 -12.08 -2.94 -9.62
C GLU A 115 -11.28 -2.31 -10.78
N ASP A 116 -10.47 -1.29 -10.50
CA ASP A 116 -9.61 -0.67 -11.52
C ASP A 116 -8.40 -1.56 -11.90
N HIS A 117 -8.02 -2.48 -11.01
CA HIS A 117 -6.83 -3.34 -11.15
C HIS A 117 -7.21 -4.81 -11.38
N GLY A 118 -7.59 -5.14 -12.62
CA GLY A 118 -7.85 -6.52 -13.04
C GLY A 118 -6.62 -7.43 -13.14
N THR A 119 -5.42 -6.91 -12.87
CA THR A 119 -4.12 -7.61 -13.05
C THR A 119 -3.49 -8.09 -11.75
N ILE A 120 -4.07 -7.78 -10.58
CA ILE A 120 -3.51 -8.21 -9.29
C ILE A 120 -3.65 -9.73 -9.16
N GLY A 121 -2.51 -10.43 -9.20
CA GLY A 121 -2.44 -11.87 -9.05
C GLY A 121 -2.38 -12.33 -7.58
N ARG A 122 -1.98 -11.46 -6.65
CA ARG A 122 -1.91 -11.78 -5.21
C ARG A 122 -2.38 -10.61 -4.34
N LEU A 123 -3.37 -10.89 -3.50
CA LEU A 123 -3.92 -9.95 -2.53
C LEU A 123 -3.88 -10.57 -1.12
N ASN A 124 -3.22 -9.88 -0.18
CA ASN A 124 -3.23 -10.29 1.23
C ASN A 124 -3.85 -9.18 2.10
N LEU A 125 -5.04 -9.47 2.64
CA LEU A 125 -5.78 -8.61 3.59
C LEU A 125 -5.93 -9.27 4.96
N SER A 126 -5.17 -10.33 5.24
CA SER A 126 -5.27 -11.06 6.51
C SER A 126 -5.12 -10.14 7.73
N GLN A 127 -5.75 -10.52 8.84
CA GLN A 127 -5.72 -9.77 10.10
C GLN A 127 -6.28 -8.35 10.02
N ASN A 128 -6.97 -7.98 8.94
CA ASN A 128 -7.85 -6.80 8.95
C ASN A 128 -9.22 -7.18 9.48
N ARG A 129 -9.86 -6.26 10.21
CA ARG A 129 -11.24 -6.46 10.70
C ARG A 129 -12.22 -6.10 9.60
N LEU A 130 -12.35 -6.99 8.60
CA LEU A 130 -13.29 -6.84 7.48
C LEU A 130 -14.77 -7.03 7.91
N THR A 131 -15.13 -6.61 9.13
CA THR A 131 -16.40 -6.88 9.82
C THR A 131 -17.56 -6.04 9.31
N GLY A 132 -17.47 -5.50 8.10
CA GLY A 132 -18.47 -4.64 7.46
C GLY A 132 -19.78 -5.33 7.03
N GLY A 133 -20.03 -6.56 7.43
CA GLY A 133 -21.15 -7.38 6.97
C GLY A 133 -20.95 -7.93 5.54
N PRO A 134 -21.78 -8.92 5.13
CA PRO A 134 -21.68 -9.56 3.82
C PRO A 134 -21.75 -8.58 2.64
N SER A 135 -22.44 -7.45 2.80
CA SER A 135 -22.55 -6.38 1.79
C SER A 135 -21.23 -5.66 1.50
N LEU A 136 -20.31 -5.59 2.47
CA LEU A 136 -19.00 -4.96 2.27
C LEU A 136 -17.96 -5.92 1.69
N LEU A 137 -18.14 -7.23 1.87
CA LEU A 137 -17.40 -8.23 1.10
C LEU A 137 -17.84 -8.22 -0.38
N CYS A 138 -19.13 -8.00 -0.67
CA CYS A 138 -19.62 -7.80 -2.03
C CYS A 138 -19.02 -6.58 -2.74
N THR A 139 -18.45 -5.61 -2.00
CA THR A 139 -17.76 -4.46 -2.62
C THR A 139 -16.35 -4.83 -3.07
N LEU A 140 -15.68 -5.79 -2.43
CA LEU A 140 -14.32 -6.23 -2.82
C LEU A 140 -14.32 -7.18 -4.04
N ARG A 141 -15.38 -7.15 -4.86
CA ARG A 141 -15.61 -8.08 -5.97
C ARG A 141 -14.98 -7.59 -7.26
#